data_AF-A0A8J2KJF7-F1
#
_entry.id   AF-A0A8J2KJF7-F1
#
_cell.length_a   1.000
_cell.length_b   1.000
_cell.length_c   1.000
_cell.angle_alpha   90.00
_cell.angle_beta   90.00
_cell.angle_gamma   90.00
#
_symmetry.space_group_name_H-M   'P 1'
#
loop_
_entity.id
_entity.type
_entity.pdbx_description
1 polymer ?
#
loop_
_entity_poly.entity_id
_entity_poly.type
_entity_poly.pdbx_seq_one_letter_code
_entity_poly.pdbx_strand_id
1 'polypeptide(L)'
;MDTQIESGLAVLRDASAKTEQLTTHLVGILDSFEDRIGRLQDTILPVYQQTEALRLKQQNVAKTLKLVDEVLGYYNVSKDVENTIRNGTSSGLDEYFQATERIEQAVKYFEKNNSQSVELENLLSLSTAAGDALNKEFRDMLT
;
A
#
# COMPACT_ATOMS: atom_id res chain seq x y z
N MET A 1 77.12 25.10 28.41
CA MET A 1 76.68 24.14 27.39
C MET A 1 75.69 23.16 28.00
N ASP A 2 76.00 22.55 29.15
CA ASP A 2 75.09 21.65 29.87
C ASP A 2 73.74 22.28 30.27
N THR A 3 73.73 23.54 30.72
CA THR A 3 72.49 24.24 31.13
C THR A 3 71.49 24.47 29.99
N GLN A 4 71.97 24.63 28.74
CA GLN A 4 71.11 24.77 27.56
C GLN A 4 70.51 23.43 27.14
N ILE A 5 71.27 22.33 27.27
CA ILE A 5 70.79 20.98 27.00
C ILE A 5 69.73 20.60 28.04
N GLU A 6 69.97 20.91 29.31
CA GLU A 6 69.02 20.66 30.40
C GLU A 6 67.71 21.45 30.24
N SER A 7 67.79 22.71 29.80
CA SER A 7 66.63 23.53 29.45
C SER A 7 65.86 22.97 28.24
N GLY A 8 66.54 22.56 27.18
CA GLY A 8 65.90 21.94 26.01
C GLY A 8 65.20 20.62 26.34
N LEU A 9 65.82 19.80 27.22
CA LEU A 9 65.22 18.57 27.73
C LEU A 9 63.97 18.84 28.58
N ALA A 10 63.96 19.91 29.38
CA ALA A 10 62.78 20.31 30.15
C ALA A 10 61.61 20.70 29.25
N VAL A 11 61.85 21.50 28.20
CA VAL A 11 60.81 21.87 27.22
C VAL A 11 60.27 20.65 26.48
N LEU A 12 61.13 19.72 26.08
CA LEU A 12 60.71 18.49 25.41
C LEU A 12 59.85 17.61 26.33
N ARG A 13 60.19 17.51 27.62
CA ARG A 13 59.40 16.80 28.62
C ARG A 13 58.02 17.42 28.81
N ASP A 14 57.94 18.74 28.93
CA ASP A 14 56.67 19.45 29.06
C ASP A 14 55.80 19.30 27.81
N ALA A 15 56.39 19.38 26.62
CA ALA A 15 55.69 19.14 25.36
C ALA A 15 55.17 17.69 25.25
N SER A 16 55.97 16.72 25.70
CA SER A 16 55.57 15.31 25.75
C SER A 16 54.40 15.09 26.70
N ALA A 17 54.48 15.62 27.93
CA ALA A 17 53.41 15.51 28.93
C ALA A 17 52.10 16.17 28.45
N LYS A 18 52.22 17.33 27.78
CA LYS A 18 51.06 17.99 27.17
C LYS A 18 50.45 17.17 26.04
N THR A 19 51.27 16.52 25.22
CA THR A 19 50.82 15.65 24.13
C THR A 19 50.12 14.41 24.68
N GLU A 20 50.66 13.82 25.75
CA GLU A 20 50.05 12.70 26.47
C GLU A 20 48.68 13.09 27.03
N GLN A 21 48.58 14.23 27.73
CA GLN A 21 47.31 14.75 28.26
C GLN A 21 46.27 14.97 27.15
N LEU A 22 46.68 15.58 26.02
CA LEU A 22 45.80 15.78 24.87
C LEU A 22 45.33 14.45 24.28
N THR A 23 46.22 13.47 24.22
CA THR A 23 45.92 12.12 23.70
C THR A 23 44.91 11.43 24.61
N THR A 24 45.11 11.44 25.93
CA THR A 24 44.15 10.89 26.90
C THR A 24 42.79 11.57 26.79
N HIS A 25 42.77 12.90 26.61
CA HIS A 25 41.51 13.61 26.43
C HIS A 25 40.79 13.21 25.14
N LEU A 26 41.52 13.06 24.03
CA LEU A 26 40.96 12.59 22.77
C LEU A 26 40.42 11.16 22.87
N VAL A 27 41.11 10.27 23.56
CA VAL A 27 40.63 8.91 23.83
C VAL A 27 39.30 8.97 24.60
N GLY A 28 39.21 9.77 25.66
CA GLY A 28 37.96 9.91 26.41
C GLY A 28 36.80 10.49 25.59
N ILE A 29 37.08 11.37 24.62
CA ILE A 29 36.06 11.85 23.67
C ILE A 29 35.59 10.71 22.75
N LEU A 30 36.51 9.88 22.25
CA LEU A 30 36.18 8.76 21.38
C LEU A 30 35.35 7.70 22.13
N ASP A 31 35.71 7.37 23.37
CA ASP A 31 34.94 6.47 24.23
C ASP A 31 33.51 7.00 24.42
N SER A 32 33.36 8.31 24.65
CA SER A 32 32.05 8.95 24.76
C SER A 32 31.24 8.85 23.46
N PHE A 33 31.88 8.97 22.31
CA PHE A 33 31.20 8.82 21.02
C PHE A 33 30.76 7.37 20.80
N GLU A 34 31.60 6.39 21.11
CA GLU A 34 31.25 4.97 21.03
C GLU A 34 30.03 4.64 21.89
N ASP A 35 30.01 5.08 23.15
CA ASP A 35 28.88 4.91 24.05
C ASP A 35 27.58 5.55 23.53
N ARG A 36 27.70 6.70 22.87
CA ARG A 36 26.54 7.41 22.30
C ARG A 36 26.04 6.70 21.04
N ILE A 37 26.93 6.19 20.20
CA ILE A 37 26.57 5.42 19.00
C ILE A 37 25.91 4.11 19.40
N GLY A 38 26.44 3.39 20.38
CA GLY A 38 25.84 2.17 20.90
C GLY A 38 24.40 2.41 21.39
N ARG A 39 24.20 3.41 22.26
CA ARG A 39 22.85 3.78 22.73
C ARG A 39 21.92 4.22 21.62
N LEU A 40 22.43 4.94 20.62
CA LEU A 40 21.64 5.35 19.48
C LEU A 40 21.20 4.14 18.65
N GLN A 41 22.10 3.19 18.41
CA GLN A 41 21.79 1.95 17.71
C GLN A 41 20.72 1.15 18.46
N ASP A 42 20.87 0.97 19.77
CA ASP A 42 19.90 0.25 20.61
C ASP A 42 18.52 0.92 20.60
N THR A 43 18.47 2.23 20.42
CA THR A 43 17.23 3.00 20.34
C THR A 43 16.62 2.98 18.94
N ILE A 44 17.43 3.12 17.89
CA ILE A 44 16.96 3.21 16.49
C ILE A 44 16.52 1.86 15.95
N LEU A 45 17.21 0.77 16.28
CA LEU A 45 16.92 -0.55 15.71
C LEU A 45 15.48 -1.01 15.98
N PRO A 46 14.94 -0.91 17.22
CA PRO A 46 13.54 -1.23 17.48
C PRO A 46 12.57 -0.33 16.71
N VAL A 47 12.87 0.98 16.58
CA VAL A 47 12.04 1.92 15.83
C VAL A 47 11.96 1.52 14.36
N TYR A 48 13.09 1.15 13.75
CA TYR A 48 13.13 0.68 12.37
C TYR A 48 12.29 -0.60 12.18
N GLN A 49 12.47 -1.58 13.07
CA GLN A 49 11.73 -2.84 13.04
C GLN A 49 10.22 -2.62 13.21
N GLN A 50 9.82 -1.77 14.15
CA GLN A 50 8.42 -1.42 14.38
C GLN A 50 7.82 -0.66 13.19
N THR A 51 8.59 0.26 12.60
CA THR A 51 8.17 1.02 11.41
C THR A 51 7.97 0.08 10.22
N GLU A 52 8.87 -0.86 9.99
CA GLU A 52 8.72 -1.84 8.90
C GLU A 52 7.51 -2.75 9.14
N ALA A 53 7.32 -3.24 10.38
CA ALA A 53 6.14 -4.02 10.73
C ALA A 53 4.84 -3.21 10.53
N LEU A 54 4.83 -1.92 10.85
CA LEU A 54 3.70 -1.04 10.62
C LEU A 54 3.44 -0.82 9.13
N ARG A 55 4.49 -0.63 8.32
CA ARG A 55 4.39 -0.49 6.86
C ARG A 55 3.76 -1.73 6.23
N LEU A 56 4.18 -2.92 6.65
CA LEU A 56 3.59 -4.18 6.19
C LEU A 56 2.11 -4.31 6.59
N LYS A 57 1.77 -3.95 7.83
CA LYS A 57 0.37 -3.92 8.29
C LYS A 57 -0.47 -2.96 7.46
N GLN A 58 0.03 -1.75 7.20
CA GLN A 58 -0.66 -0.76 6.37
C GLN A 58 -0.87 -1.29 4.94
N GLN A 59 0.14 -1.94 4.36
CA GLN A 59 0.03 -2.53 3.03
C GLN A 59 -1.01 -3.65 2.99
N ASN A 60 -1.08 -4.49 4.03
CA ASN A 60 -2.09 -5.55 4.12
C ASN A 60 -3.49 -4.96 4.24
N VAL A 61 -3.68 -3.94 5.09
CA VAL A 61 -4.97 -3.25 5.22
C VAL A 61 -5.41 -2.65 3.88
N ALA A 62 -4.52 -1.96 3.16
CA ALA A 62 -4.85 -1.38 1.87
C ALA A 62 -5.23 -2.44 0.82
N LYS A 63 -4.52 -3.58 0.79
CA LYS A 63 -4.86 -4.70 -0.09
C LYS A 63 -6.22 -5.30 0.24
N THR A 64 -6.49 -5.55 1.53
CA THR A 64 -7.79 -6.09 1.97
C THR A 64 -8.92 -5.13 1.66
N LEU A 65 -8.72 -3.83 1.87
CA LEU A 65 -9.72 -2.82 1.53
C LEU A 65 -10.05 -2.84 0.03
N LYS A 66 -9.03 -2.89 -0.83
CA LYS A 66 -9.23 -2.99 -2.29
C LYS A 66 -10.02 -4.24 -2.69
N LEU A 67 -9.72 -5.38 -2.08
CA LEU A 67 -10.45 -6.63 -2.34
C LEU A 67 -11.91 -6.53 -1.89
N VAL A 68 -12.16 -5.91 -0.73
CA VAL A 68 -13.52 -5.68 -0.24
C VAL A 68 -14.29 -4.74 -1.18
N ASP A 69 -13.68 -3.65 -1.63
CA ASP A 69 -14.28 -2.72 -2.60
C ASP A 69 -14.63 -3.41 -3.92
N GLU A 70 -13.75 -4.29 -4.42
CA GLU A 70 -14.01 -5.08 -5.62
C GLU A 70 -15.22 -6.01 -5.44
N VAL A 71 -15.27 -6.74 -4.31
CA VAL A 71 -16.40 -7.62 -3.99
C VAL A 71 -17.70 -6.82 -3.88
N LEU A 72 -17.71 -5.72 -3.11
CA LEU A 72 -18.87 -4.84 -2.98
C LEU A 72 -19.34 -4.28 -4.33
N GLY A 73 -18.40 -4.05 -5.25
CA GLY A 73 -18.70 -3.67 -6.63
C GLY A 73 -19.68 -4.63 -7.29
N TYR A 74 -19.45 -5.94 -7.20
CA TYR A 74 -20.34 -6.96 -7.78
C TYR A 74 -21.72 -7.00 -7.13
N TYR A 75 -21.81 -6.80 -5.81
CA TYR A 75 -23.09 -6.76 -5.08
C TYR A 75 -23.97 -5.56 -5.48
N ASN A 76 -23.36 -4.46 -5.92
CA ASN A 76 -24.09 -3.27 -6.35
C ASN A 76 -24.49 -3.29 -7.84
N VAL A 77 -23.91 -4.18 -8.67
CA VAL A 77 -24.14 -4.19 -10.13
C VAL A 77 -25.63 -4.23 -10.47
N SER A 78 -26.42 -5.13 -9.85
CA SER A 78 -27.85 -5.26 -10.16
C SER A 78 -28.60 -3.94 -10.00
N LYS A 79 -28.29 -3.18 -8.94
CA LYS A 79 -28.93 -1.89 -8.66
C LYS A 79 -28.45 -0.80 -9.61
N ASP A 80 -27.15 -0.78 -9.91
CA ASP A 80 -26.55 0.25 -10.78
C ASP A 80 -27.07 0.17 -12.21
N VAL A 81 -27.28 -1.05 -12.73
CA VAL A 81 -27.63 -1.28 -14.13
C VAL A 81 -29.13 -1.43 -14.38
N GLU A 82 -29.94 -1.62 -13.32
CA GLU A 82 -31.37 -1.92 -13.45
C GLU A 82 -32.11 -0.89 -14.32
N ASN A 83 -31.89 0.41 -14.09
CA ASN A 83 -32.55 1.46 -14.86
C ASN A 83 -32.14 1.41 -16.34
N THR A 84 -30.85 1.24 -16.64
CA THR A 84 -30.34 1.16 -18.01
C THR A 84 -30.94 -0.05 -18.74
N ILE A 85 -31.00 -1.22 -18.09
CA ILE A 85 -31.60 -2.42 -18.68
C ILE A 85 -33.10 -2.24 -18.90
N ARG A 86 -33.83 -1.69 -17.93
CA ARG A 86 -35.29 -1.48 -18.04
C ARG A 86 -35.68 -0.45 -19.10
N ASN A 87 -34.85 0.56 -19.33
CA ASN A 87 -35.08 1.57 -20.36
C ASN A 87 -34.74 1.07 -21.77
N GLY A 88 -34.15 -0.12 -21.90
CA GLY A 88 -33.73 -0.69 -23.18
C GLY A 88 -32.61 0.11 -23.84
N THR A 89 -32.46 -0.04 -25.15
CA THR A 89 -31.41 0.62 -25.94
C THR A 89 -31.65 2.12 -26.16
N SER A 90 -32.76 2.66 -25.64
CA SER A 90 -33.17 4.06 -25.83
C SER A 90 -32.19 5.08 -25.22
N SER A 91 -31.48 4.70 -24.16
CA SER A 91 -30.41 5.50 -23.55
C SER A 91 -29.08 5.46 -24.33
N GLY A 92 -28.98 4.63 -25.36
CA GLY A 92 -27.79 4.44 -26.16
C GLY A 92 -27.28 2.99 -26.10
N LEU A 93 -26.92 2.46 -27.26
CA LEU A 93 -26.50 1.07 -27.42
C LEU A 93 -25.20 0.77 -26.67
N ASP A 94 -24.26 1.71 -26.63
CA ASP A 94 -22.97 1.55 -25.94
C ASP A 94 -23.14 1.45 -24.42
N GLU A 95 -23.95 2.32 -23.83
CA GLU A 95 -24.24 2.30 -22.38
C GLU A 95 -24.96 1.01 -22.00
N TYR A 96 -25.90 0.57 -22.86
CA TYR A 96 -26.61 -0.68 -22.67
C TYR A 96 -25.67 -1.89 -22.73
N PHE A 97 -24.77 -1.95 -23.71
CA PHE A 97 -23.80 -3.04 -23.80
C PHE A 97 -22.83 -3.06 -22.63
N GLN A 98 -22.35 -1.91 -22.17
CA GLN A 98 -21.54 -1.82 -20.95
C GLN A 98 -22.29 -2.33 -19.71
N ALA A 99 -23.58 -2.00 -19.58
CA ALA A 99 -24.42 -2.53 -18.51
C ALA A 99 -24.55 -4.06 -18.59
N THR A 100 -24.77 -4.62 -19.79
CA THR A 100 -24.84 -6.08 -19.98
C THR A 100 -23.51 -6.78 -19.70
N GLU A 101 -22.38 -6.18 -20.08
CA GLU A 101 -21.05 -6.71 -19.77
C GLU A 101 -20.80 -6.74 -18.27
N ARG A 102 -21.18 -5.68 -17.54
CA ARG A 102 -21.11 -5.65 -16.08
C ARG A 102 -21.96 -6.75 -15.43
N ILE A 103 -23.16 -7.01 -15.95
CA ILE A 103 -24.01 -8.12 -15.50
C ILE A 103 -23.30 -9.46 -15.73
N GLU A 104 -22.76 -9.69 -16.92
CA GLU A 104 -22.07 -10.95 -17.26
C GLU A 104 -20.87 -11.20 -16.33
N GLN A 105 -20.07 -10.17 -16.06
CA GLN A 105 -18.93 -10.26 -15.14
C GLN A 105 -19.37 -10.60 -13.71
N ALA A 106 -20.44 -9.94 -13.22
CA ALA A 106 -20.98 -10.20 -11.89
C ALA A 106 -21.60 -11.61 -11.77
N VAL A 107 -22.32 -12.08 -12.79
CA VAL A 107 -22.85 -13.45 -12.85
C VAL A 107 -21.71 -14.46 -12.74
N LYS A 108 -20.66 -14.34 -13.57
CA LYS A 108 -19.48 -15.22 -13.51
C LYS A 108 -18.82 -15.21 -12.13
N TYR A 109 -18.75 -14.04 -11.48
CA TYR A 109 -18.24 -13.93 -10.12
C TYR A 109 -19.10 -14.70 -9.12
N PHE A 110 -20.42 -14.50 -9.12
CA PHE A 110 -21.31 -15.16 -8.16
C PHE A 110 -21.45 -16.66 -8.43
N GLU A 111 -21.50 -17.12 -9.67
CA GLU A 111 -21.51 -18.55 -10.00
C GLU A 111 -20.29 -19.28 -9.43
N LYS A 112 -19.12 -18.63 -9.47
CA LYS A 112 -17.86 -19.20 -8.96
C LYS A 112 -17.75 -19.14 -7.43
N ASN A 113 -18.24 -18.07 -6.80
CA ASN A 113 -17.97 -17.79 -5.39
C ASN A 113 -19.17 -18.01 -4.46
N ASN A 114 -20.40 -17.80 -4.94
CA ASN A 114 -21.64 -17.97 -4.19
C ASN A 114 -22.86 -18.20 -5.11
N SER A 115 -23.00 -19.43 -5.61
CA SER A 115 -23.99 -19.82 -6.62
C SER A 115 -25.44 -19.85 -6.12
N GLN A 116 -25.67 -19.66 -4.83
CA GLN A 116 -27.01 -19.64 -4.21
C GLN A 116 -27.38 -18.24 -3.69
N SER A 117 -26.69 -17.20 -4.17
CA SER A 117 -26.94 -15.82 -3.77
C SER A 117 -28.19 -15.25 -4.44
N VAL A 118 -28.94 -14.43 -3.70
CA VAL A 118 -30.10 -13.68 -4.24
C VAL A 118 -29.63 -12.66 -5.29
N GLU A 119 -28.42 -12.14 -5.13
CA GLU A 119 -27.78 -11.25 -6.10
C GLU A 119 -27.60 -11.93 -7.45
N LEU A 120 -27.19 -13.20 -7.49
CA LEU A 120 -27.10 -13.96 -8.73
C LEU A 120 -28.47 -14.14 -9.39
N GLU A 121 -29.51 -14.48 -8.63
CA GLU A 121 -30.87 -14.60 -9.15
C GLU A 121 -31.35 -13.27 -9.78
N ASN A 122 -31.09 -12.14 -9.10
CA ASN A 122 -31.41 -10.82 -9.62
C ASN A 122 -30.64 -10.49 -10.92
N LEU A 123 -29.35 -10.81 -10.98
CA LEU A 123 -28.52 -10.58 -12.17
C LEU A 123 -28.97 -11.45 -13.35
N LEU A 124 -29.35 -12.71 -13.12
CA LEU A 124 -29.87 -13.60 -14.15
C LEU A 124 -31.21 -13.11 -14.70
N SER A 125 -32.09 -12.60 -13.81
CA SER A 125 -33.34 -11.96 -14.22
C SER A 125 -33.10 -10.72 -15.08
N LEU A 126 -32.18 -9.84 -14.67
CA LEU A 126 -31.79 -8.67 -15.46
C LEU A 126 -31.14 -9.05 -16.80
N SER A 127 -30.31 -10.10 -16.83
CA SER A 127 -29.69 -10.62 -18.06
C SER A 127 -30.75 -11.12 -19.06
N THR A 128 -31.77 -11.82 -18.56
CA THR A 128 -32.90 -12.29 -19.38
C THR A 128 -33.68 -11.12 -19.94
N ALA A 129 -34.05 -10.16 -19.07
CA ALA A 129 -34.74 -8.94 -19.49
C ALA A 129 -33.93 -8.15 -20.53
N ALA A 130 -32.60 -8.15 -20.38
CA ALA A 130 -31.73 -7.46 -21.32
C ALA A 130 -31.73 -8.11 -22.71
N GLY A 131 -31.72 -9.45 -22.76
CA GLY A 131 -31.83 -10.21 -24.00
C GLY A 131 -33.20 -10.05 -24.68
N ASP A 132 -34.27 -10.01 -23.90
CA ASP A 132 -35.63 -9.79 -24.41
C ASP A 132 -35.78 -8.40 -25.03
N ALA A 133 -35.24 -7.37 -24.39
CA ALA A 133 -35.26 -6.01 -24.91
C ALA A 133 -34.47 -5.88 -26.23
N LEU A 134 -33.29 -6.51 -26.34
CA LEU A 134 -32.53 -6.53 -27.59
C LEU A 134 -33.26 -7.28 -28.71
N ASN A 135 -33.88 -8.42 -28.39
CA ASN A 135 -34.68 -9.17 -29.35
C ASN A 135 -35.88 -8.37 -29.85
N LYS A 136 -36.53 -7.60 -28.97
CA LYS A 136 -37.62 -6.70 -29.34
C LYS A 136 -37.15 -5.60 -30.29
N GLU A 137 -36.10 -4.88 -29.92
CA GLU A 137 -35.52 -3.81 -30.76
C GLU A 137 -35.09 -4.34 -32.14
N PHE A 138 -34.46 -5.52 -32.18
CA PHE A 138 -34.09 -6.15 -33.44
C PHE A 138 -35.30 -6.49 -34.31
N ARG A 139 -36.40 -6.97 -33.71
CA ARG A 139 -37.64 -7.23 -34.44
C ARG A 139 -38.27 -5.94 -34.95
N ASP A 140 -38.30 -4.90 -34.13
CA ASP A 140 -38.85 -3.60 -34.48
C ASP A 140 -38.07 -2.95 -35.66
N MET A 141 -36.76 -3.21 -35.79
CA MET A 141 -35.97 -2.78 -36.96
C MET A 141 -36.23 -3.58 -38.23
N LEU A 142 -36.79 -4.79 -38.14
CA LEU A 142 -37.07 -5.66 -39.29
C LEU A 142 -38.48 -5.47 -39.86
N THR A 143 -39.38 -4.82 -39.13
CA THR A 143 -40.76 -4.47 -39.54
C THR A 143 -40.86 -3.04 -40.03
#